data_AF-A0A6A6R342-F1
#
_entry.id   AF-A0A6A6R342-F1
#
_cell.length_a   1.000
_cell.length_b   1.000
_cell.length_c   1.000
_cell.angle_alpha   90.00
_cell.angle_beta   90.00
_cell.angle_gamma   90.00
#
_symmetry.space_group_name_H-M   'P 1'
#
loop_
_entity.id
_entity.type
_entity.pdbx_description
1 polymer ?
#
loop_
_entity_poly.entity_id
_entity_poly.type
_entity_poly.pdbx_seq_one_letter_code
_entity_poly.pdbx_strand_id
1 'polypeptide(L)'
;MSLLLALPAEIRQQIVSETISVTVGHGFHISIASTGICKTLQADANEVFRSWLPSATTRSPIVIERGSDACWADFNNLLSFLHKRAARLNRLLTWPGIEVVQINVFSQSGYRTWDYWWSVRWVDKLQRLPRSVKCVKLDLTLKEETMRALQKEDVHVRKVHWYGIVTIAQVIVKGVLDDRPDISLEVVGEIPESEVGSVAHVAHPDPVPDLVSERCYELDGLAERNYRKRFGPLEDGLLAKFVKKVTESPERREIARWAKIKGKKKKDLKETRQKMIETKASTGLGTRVAELRRLAKEGPWSSEGNATTADGAKRRKVLEKEREGLGTRVAELKKRAREATWEFEGSATIEHAVKRQRRN
;
A
#
# COMPACT_ATOMS: atom_id res chain seq x y z
N MET A 1 31.28 30.47 -30.69
CA MET A 1 32.11 29.98 -29.55
C MET A 1 31.18 29.64 -28.40
N SER A 2 31.42 28.54 -27.67
CA SER A 2 30.63 28.21 -26.48
C SER A 2 30.86 29.27 -25.40
N LEU A 3 29.78 29.89 -24.91
CA LEU A 3 29.80 30.94 -23.88
C LEU A 3 30.59 30.52 -22.63
N LEU A 4 30.62 29.22 -22.33
CA LEU A 4 31.30 28.64 -21.19
C LEU A 4 32.84 28.83 -21.25
N LEU A 5 33.43 28.87 -22.45
CA LEU A 5 34.88 29.04 -22.62
C LEU A 5 35.33 30.49 -22.53
N ALA A 6 34.41 31.43 -22.68
CA ALA A 6 34.68 32.86 -22.50
C ALA A 6 34.66 33.27 -21.02
N LEU A 7 34.18 32.40 -20.12
CA LEU A 7 34.18 32.67 -18.68
C LEU A 7 35.59 32.57 -18.10
N PRO A 8 35.92 33.36 -17.06
CA PRO A 8 37.14 33.18 -16.28
C PRO A 8 37.27 31.76 -15.71
N ALA A 9 38.51 31.30 -15.50
CA ALA A 9 38.78 29.93 -15.05
C ALA A 9 38.09 29.61 -13.72
N GLU A 10 38.05 30.58 -12.82
CA GLU A 10 37.43 30.49 -11.49
C GLU A 10 35.93 30.15 -11.62
N ILE A 11 35.22 30.83 -12.52
CA ILE A 11 33.80 30.61 -12.75
C ILE A 11 33.56 29.24 -13.41
N ARG A 12 34.42 28.86 -14.37
CA ARG A 12 34.31 27.53 -15.01
C ARG A 12 34.54 26.42 -13.98
N GLN A 13 35.56 26.54 -13.15
CA GLN A 13 35.87 25.58 -12.08
C GLN A 13 34.73 25.52 -11.05
N GLN A 14 34.13 26.65 -10.68
CA GLN A 14 32.95 26.68 -9.82
C GLN A 14 31.79 25.90 -10.45
N ILE A 15 31.46 26.18 -11.71
CA ILE A 15 30.40 25.45 -12.44
C ILE A 15 30.71 23.95 -12.45
N VAL A 16 31.95 23.56 -12.77
CA VAL A 16 32.37 22.16 -12.77
C VAL A 16 32.19 21.54 -11.38
N SER A 17 32.56 22.24 -10.32
CA SER A 17 32.41 21.76 -8.94
C SER A 17 30.95 21.50 -8.54
N GLU A 18 30.02 22.30 -9.06
CA GLU A 18 28.58 22.15 -8.82
C GLU A 18 27.97 20.98 -9.60
N THR A 19 28.63 20.56 -10.69
CA THR A 19 28.22 19.42 -11.52
C THR A 19 28.82 18.08 -11.11
N ILE A 20 29.64 18.06 -10.06
CA ILE A 20 30.15 16.80 -9.50
C ILE A 20 28.98 16.06 -8.85
N SER A 21 28.79 14.81 -9.26
CA SER A 21 27.84 13.88 -8.66
C SER A 21 28.58 12.69 -8.06
N VAL A 22 28.08 12.19 -6.94
CA VAL A 22 28.60 10.98 -6.31
C VAL A 22 27.50 9.94 -6.24
N THR A 23 27.79 8.75 -6.75
CA THR A 23 26.88 7.62 -6.76
C THR A 23 27.52 6.46 -6.00
N VAL A 24 26.77 5.83 -5.10
CA VAL A 24 27.19 4.70 -4.26
C VAL A 24 26.31 3.49 -4.57
N GLY A 25 26.92 2.41 -5.04
CA GLY A 25 26.22 1.24 -5.56
C GLY A 25 27.11 0.00 -5.47
N HIS A 26 27.78 -0.34 -6.57
CA HIS A 26 28.83 -1.37 -6.64
C HIS A 26 30.21 -0.71 -6.50
N GLY A 27 30.52 -0.20 -5.31
CA GLY A 27 31.56 0.79 -5.09
C GLY A 27 30.99 2.21 -5.06
N PHE A 28 31.87 3.20 -5.12
CA PHE A 28 31.46 4.60 -5.30
C PHE A 28 32.09 5.18 -6.55
N HIS A 29 31.32 6.01 -7.25
CA HIS A 29 31.74 6.71 -8.45
C HIS A 29 31.53 8.20 -8.24
N ILE A 30 32.60 8.97 -8.46
CA ILE A 30 32.53 10.43 -8.50
C ILE A 30 32.65 10.81 -9.97
N SER A 31 31.62 11.43 -10.51
CA SER A 31 31.51 11.80 -11.91
C SER A 31 31.22 13.28 -12.06
N ILE A 32 31.44 13.80 -13.27
CA ILE A 32 31.08 15.15 -13.68
C ILE A 32 30.19 14.99 -14.90
N ALA A 33 29.14 15.80 -15.03
CA ALA A 33 28.19 15.76 -16.15
C ALA A 33 28.79 16.14 -17.52
N SER A 34 30.11 16.14 -17.66
CA SER A 34 30.85 16.74 -18.77
C SER A 34 31.60 15.69 -19.58
N THR A 35 30.89 14.72 -20.14
CA THR A 35 31.46 13.87 -21.20
C THR A 35 31.47 14.65 -22.52
N GLY A 36 32.64 14.78 -23.16
CA GLY A 36 32.76 15.43 -24.48
C GLY A 36 33.10 16.93 -24.48
N ILE A 37 33.61 17.47 -23.37
CA ILE A 37 34.07 18.86 -23.27
C ILE A 37 35.43 19.07 -23.96
N CYS A 38 35.69 20.32 -24.37
CA CYS A 38 36.99 20.71 -24.91
C CYS A 38 38.11 20.57 -23.87
N LYS A 39 39.37 20.48 -24.34
CA LYS A 39 40.57 20.30 -23.50
C LYS A 39 40.66 21.25 -22.30
N THR A 40 40.23 22.51 -22.46
CA THR A 40 40.26 23.52 -21.38
C THR A 40 39.38 23.12 -20.19
N LEU A 41 38.11 22.80 -20.44
CA LEU A 41 37.19 22.37 -19.38
C LEU A 41 37.59 21.03 -18.77
N GLN A 42 38.23 20.14 -19.53
CA GLN A 42 38.79 18.91 -18.99
C GLN A 42 39.94 19.19 -18.01
N ALA A 43 40.78 20.19 -18.29
CA ALA A 43 41.83 20.63 -17.38
C ALA A 43 41.24 21.23 -16.09
N ASP A 44 40.24 22.12 -16.22
CA ASP A 44 39.51 22.70 -15.09
C ASP A 44 38.87 21.58 -14.24
N ALA A 45 38.24 20.59 -14.87
CA ALA A 45 37.65 19.44 -14.20
C ALA A 45 38.68 18.61 -13.43
N ASN A 46 39.82 18.32 -14.04
CA ASN A 46 40.89 17.56 -13.39
C ASN A 46 41.45 18.31 -12.17
N GLU A 47 41.55 19.63 -12.24
CA GLU A 47 41.99 20.48 -11.13
C GLU A 47 40.98 20.47 -9.98
N VAL A 48 39.71 20.74 -10.30
CA VAL A 48 38.61 20.72 -9.33
C VAL A 48 38.52 19.35 -8.66
N PHE A 49 38.56 18.26 -9.43
CA PHE A 49 38.37 16.91 -8.91
C PHE A 49 39.43 16.50 -7.87
N ARG A 50 40.65 17.05 -7.95
CA ARG A 50 41.74 16.77 -7.00
C ARG A 50 41.53 17.42 -5.64
N SER A 51 40.89 18.58 -5.62
CA SER A 51 40.67 19.40 -4.42
C SER A 51 39.22 19.37 -3.92
N TRP A 52 38.30 18.80 -4.71
CA TRP A 52 36.89 18.77 -4.40
C TRP A 52 36.58 17.90 -3.17
N LEU A 53 35.75 18.48 -2.31
CA LEU A 53 35.09 17.87 -1.17
C LEU A 53 33.64 18.38 -1.17
N PRO A 54 32.65 17.54 -0.83
CA PRO A 54 31.27 18.00 -0.72
C PRO A 54 31.18 19.06 0.40
N SER A 55 30.33 20.04 0.21
CA SER A 55 30.07 21.14 1.13
C SER A 55 28.56 21.28 1.35
N ALA A 56 28.16 22.12 2.31
CA ALA A 56 26.78 22.52 2.52
C ALA A 56 26.11 23.07 1.24
N THR A 57 26.90 23.71 0.39
CA THR A 57 26.45 24.35 -0.85
C THR A 57 26.45 23.41 -2.05
N THR A 58 26.89 22.15 -1.88
CA THR A 58 26.90 21.18 -2.97
C THR A 58 25.47 20.83 -3.35
N ARG A 59 25.06 21.25 -4.54
CA ARG A 59 23.68 21.09 -5.03
C ARG A 59 23.31 19.63 -5.29
N SER A 60 24.28 18.83 -5.75
CA SER A 60 24.08 17.43 -6.09
C SER A 60 24.20 16.57 -4.84
N PRO A 61 23.13 15.89 -4.38
CA PRO A 61 23.21 15.01 -3.24
C PRO A 61 24.09 13.79 -3.56
N ILE A 62 24.66 13.17 -2.53
CA ILE A 62 25.30 11.86 -2.69
C ILE A 62 24.20 10.82 -2.83
N VAL A 63 24.16 10.15 -3.98
CA VAL A 63 23.10 9.19 -4.33
C VAL A 63 23.53 7.79 -3.94
N ILE A 64 22.79 7.14 -3.04
CA ILE A 64 22.91 5.72 -2.72
C ILE A 64 21.91 4.98 -3.62
N GLU A 65 22.40 4.22 -4.60
CA GLU A 65 21.59 3.58 -5.64
C GLU A 65 20.66 2.49 -5.10
N ARG A 66 21.05 1.87 -3.98
CA ARG A 66 20.25 0.86 -3.30
C ARG A 66 20.50 0.91 -1.81
N GLY A 67 19.45 0.86 -1.01
CA GLY A 67 19.56 0.51 0.40
C GLY A 67 19.97 -0.95 0.59
N SER A 68 21.21 -1.32 0.28
CA SER A 68 21.74 -2.66 0.54
C SER A 68 22.95 -2.60 1.45
N ASP A 69 23.25 -3.68 2.18
CA ASP A 69 24.42 -3.74 3.06
C ASP A 69 25.73 -3.47 2.31
N ALA A 70 25.84 -3.91 1.05
CA ALA A 70 26.98 -3.62 0.19
C ALA A 70 27.12 -2.12 -0.08
N CYS A 71 26.03 -1.45 -0.45
CA CYS A 71 26.06 0.00 -0.69
C CYS A 71 26.42 0.79 0.57
N TRP A 72 26.06 0.32 1.76
CA TRP A 72 26.51 0.95 3.01
C TRP A 72 27.99 0.75 3.29
N ALA A 73 28.56 -0.42 2.96
CA ALA A 73 30.00 -0.61 3.01
C ALA A 73 30.71 0.35 2.04
N ASP A 74 30.16 0.52 0.83
CA ASP A 74 30.69 1.44 -0.16
C ASP A 74 30.54 2.91 0.23
N PHE A 75 29.44 3.26 0.91
CA PHE A 75 29.28 4.59 1.50
C PHE A 75 30.33 4.86 2.57
N ASN A 76 30.64 3.89 3.43
CA ASN A 76 31.71 4.02 4.41
C ASN A 76 33.10 4.11 3.76
N ASN A 77 33.32 3.39 2.65
CA ASN A 77 34.54 3.51 1.85
C ASN A 77 34.68 4.92 1.26
N LEU A 78 33.59 5.49 0.74
CA LEU A 78 33.52 6.88 0.28
C LEU A 78 33.83 7.86 1.41
N LEU A 79 33.24 7.69 2.60
CA LEU A 79 33.52 8.52 3.76
C LEU A 79 35.00 8.51 4.14
N SER A 80 35.60 7.30 4.19
CA SER A 80 37.03 7.13 4.47
C SER A 80 37.89 7.82 3.41
N PHE A 81 37.53 7.69 2.13
CA PHE A 81 38.19 8.36 1.03
C PHE A 81 38.14 9.90 1.17
N LEU A 82 36.97 10.46 1.45
CA LEU A 82 36.79 11.91 1.60
C LEU A 82 37.53 12.45 2.84
N HIS A 83 37.53 11.72 3.95
CA HIS A 83 38.32 12.09 5.14
C HIS A 83 39.83 12.11 4.85
N LYS A 84 40.36 11.07 4.19
CA LYS A 84 41.78 11.04 3.78
C LYS A 84 42.11 12.20 2.84
N ARG A 85 41.21 12.52 1.92
CA ARG A 85 41.37 13.66 1.01
C ARG A 85 41.35 14.98 1.77
N ALA A 86 40.41 15.19 2.69
CA ALA A 86 40.33 16.39 3.51
C ALA A 86 41.59 16.59 4.38
N ALA A 87 42.12 15.51 4.95
CA ALA A 87 43.38 15.52 5.69
C ALA A 87 44.56 15.94 4.79
N ARG A 88 44.69 15.34 3.60
CA ARG A 88 45.75 15.69 2.63
C ARG A 88 45.70 17.16 2.18
N LEU A 89 44.50 17.73 2.11
CA LEU A 89 44.30 19.14 1.72
C LEU A 89 44.45 20.12 2.90
N ASN A 90 44.80 19.65 4.10
CA ASN A 90 44.80 20.44 5.34
C ASN A 90 43.45 21.12 5.63
N ARG A 91 42.36 20.51 5.18
CA ARG A 91 40.98 21.01 5.33
C ARG A 91 40.15 20.19 6.31
N LEU A 92 40.77 19.26 7.05
CA LEU A 92 40.04 18.34 7.92
C LEU A 92 39.21 19.07 8.99
N LEU A 93 39.74 20.17 9.54
CA LEU A 93 39.05 20.97 10.56
C LEU A 93 37.95 21.87 9.97
N THR A 94 38.02 22.18 8.68
CA THR A 94 37.12 23.11 8.00
C THR A 94 36.07 22.42 7.15
N TRP A 95 36.25 21.14 6.84
CA TRP A 95 35.33 20.40 5.99
C TRP A 95 34.08 20.01 6.80
N PRO A 96 32.87 20.51 6.43
CA PRO A 96 31.65 20.26 7.20
C PRO A 96 31.16 18.81 7.12
N GLY A 97 31.73 17.99 6.23
CA GLY A 97 31.27 16.64 5.94
C GLY A 97 30.22 16.62 4.83
N ILE A 98 29.35 15.61 4.86
CA ILE A 98 28.25 15.44 3.90
C ILE A 98 26.97 15.83 4.58
N GLU A 99 26.25 16.82 4.05
CA GLU A 99 24.99 17.28 4.64
C GLU A 99 23.76 16.58 4.08
N VAL A 100 23.77 16.28 2.78
CA VAL A 100 22.62 15.72 2.08
C VAL A 100 22.98 14.39 1.44
N VAL A 101 22.20 13.36 1.75
CA VAL A 101 22.26 12.05 1.10
C VAL A 101 20.92 11.79 0.45
N GLN A 102 20.93 11.34 -0.79
CA GLN A 102 19.74 10.83 -1.48
C GLN A 102 19.82 9.31 -1.55
N ILE A 103 18.73 8.63 -1.25
CA ILE A 103 18.64 7.18 -1.30
C ILE A 103 17.57 6.82 -2.32
N ASN A 104 18.00 6.15 -3.37
CA ASN A 104 17.10 5.59 -4.34
C ASN A 104 16.48 4.34 -3.72
N VAL A 105 15.19 4.41 -3.42
CA VAL A 105 14.49 3.31 -2.75
C VAL A 105 14.30 2.13 -3.71
N PHE A 106 14.31 2.39 -5.03
CA PHE A 106 14.18 1.37 -6.06
C PHE A 106 15.51 0.97 -6.67
N SER A 107 15.74 -0.35 -6.76
CA SER A 107 16.84 -0.87 -7.56
C SER A 107 16.55 -0.68 -9.05
N GLN A 108 17.61 -0.52 -9.84
CA GLN A 108 17.51 -0.43 -11.30
C GLN A 108 17.20 -1.80 -11.94
N SER A 109 17.27 -2.90 -11.18
CA SER A 109 17.27 -4.27 -11.70
C SER A 109 15.91 -4.95 -11.56
N GLY A 110 14.94 -4.51 -12.36
CA GLY A 110 13.68 -5.24 -12.60
C GLY A 110 12.72 -5.35 -11.42
N TYR A 111 11.44 -5.44 -11.75
CA TYR A 111 10.36 -5.57 -10.77
C TYR A 111 10.36 -6.99 -10.15
N ARG A 112 10.71 -7.11 -8.87
CA ARG A 112 10.52 -8.36 -8.09
C ARG A 112 9.84 -8.02 -6.76
N THR A 113 8.56 -8.39 -6.63
CA THR A 113 7.69 -8.13 -5.47
C THR A 113 8.23 -8.61 -4.12
N TRP A 114 9.15 -9.57 -4.13
CA TRP A 114 9.73 -10.19 -2.95
C TRP A 114 10.87 -9.37 -2.32
N ASP A 115 11.48 -8.44 -3.07
CA ASP A 115 12.66 -7.69 -2.62
C ASP A 115 12.33 -6.62 -1.57
N TYR A 116 11.04 -6.27 -1.37
CA TYR A 116 10.63 -5.22 -0.43
C TYR A 116 10.98 -5.52 1.02
N TRP A 117 10.83 -6.77 1.46
CA TRP A 117 11.12 -7.15 2.85
C TRP A 117 12.62 -7.16 3.16
N TRP A 118 13.45 -7.48 2.17
CA TRP A 118 14.91 -7.32 2.27
C TRP A 118 15.33 -5.85 2.22
N SER A 119 14.54 -5.01 1.57
CA SER A 119 14.74 -3.57 1.42
C SER A 119 14.39 -2.75 2.67
N VAL A 120 14.28 -3.35 3.87
CA VAL A 120 14.09 -2.59 5.12
C VAL A 120 15.25 -2.79 6.11
N ARG A 121 16.10 -3.80 5.91
CA ARG A 121 17.26 -4.07 6.81
C ARG A 121 18.28 -2.94 6.81
N TRP A 122 18.30 -2.15 5.76
CA TRP A 122 19.20 -1.01 5.63
C TRP A 122 18.72 0.22 6.41
N VAL A 123 17.47 0.26 6.88
CA VAL A 123 16.95 1.39 7.65
C VAL A 123 17.74 1.57 8.96
N ASP A 124 18.11 0.48 9.63
CA ASP A 124 18.96 0.52 10.83
C ASP A 124 20.35 1.14 10.56
N LYS A 125 20.78 1.19 9.29
CA LYS A 125 22.04 1.83 8.89
C LYS A 125 21.90 3.35 8.80
N LEU A 126 20.69 3.87 8.62
CA LEU A 126 20.44 5.33 8.65
C LEU A 126 20.80 5.93 10.01
N GLN A 127 20.58 5.18 11.09
CA GLN A 127 21.03 5.57 12.44
C GLN A 127 22.55 5.77 12.51
N ARG A 128 23.30 5.06 11.65
CA ARG A 128 24.77 5.10 11.57
C ARG A 128 25.30 6.17 10.61
N LEU A 129 24.43 6.97 9.99
CA LEU A 129 24.88 8.09 9.17
C LEU A 129 25.76 9.05 10.00
N PRO A 130 26.82 9.62 9.41
CA PRO A 130 27.63 10.63 10.08
C PRO A 130 26.78 11.78 10.64
N ARG A 131 27.23 12.38 11.74
CA ARG A 131 26.55 13.54 12.35
C ARG A 131 26.48 14.77 11.43
N SER A 132 27.33 14.83 10.41
CA SER A 132 27.28 15.87 9.38
C SER A 132 26.06 15.74 8.48
N VAL A 133 25.48 14.55 8.33
CA VAL A 133 24.28 14.37 7.50
C VAL A 133 23.07 14.97 8.22
N LYS A 134 22.48 15.99 7.61
CA LYS A 134 21.32 16.74 8.12
C LYS A 134 20.05 16.49 7.33
N CYS A 135 20.16 16.07 6.07
CA CYS A 135 18.99 15.76 5.25
C CYS A 135 19.17 14.41 4.54
N VAL A 136 18.15 13.57 4.65
CA VAL A 136 18.04 12.33 3.89
C VAL A 136 16.87 12.46 2.93
N LYS A 137 17.18 12.47 1.64
CA LYS A 137 16.21 12.48 0.55
C LYS A 137 15.86 11.05 0.14
N LEU A 138 14.61 10.66 0.31
CA LEU A 138 14.10 9.37 -0.15
C LEU A 138 13.55 9.55 -1.55
N ASP A 139 14.29 9.08 -2.56
CA ASP A 139 13.86 9.13 -3.94
C ASP A 139 12.95 7.95 -4.25
N LEU A 140 11.67 8.27 -4.39
CA LEU A 140 10.60 7.35 -4.77
C LEU A 140 10.28 7.43 -6.27
N THR A 141 11.16 8.02 -7.08
CA THR A 141 10.98 8.08 -8.53
C THR A 141 11.22 6.69 -9.14
N LEU A 142 10.22 6.17 -9.83
CA LEU A 142 10.35 4.95 -10.62
C LEU A 142 10.89 5.29 -12.01
N LYS A 143 11.90 4.54 -12.45
CA LYS A 143 12.37 4.65 -13.84
C LYS A 143 11.24 4.27 -14.80
N GLU A 144 11.26 4.87 -16.00
CA GLU A 144 10.22 4.64 -17.00
C GLU A 144 10.06 3.16 -17.37
N GLU A 145 11.17 2.42 -17.47
CA GLU A 145 11.16 0.97 -17.73
C GLU A 145 10.45 0.20 -16.61
N THR A 146 10.75 0.52 -15.36
CA THR A 146 10.10 -0.06 -14.18
C THR A 146 8.61 0.29 -14.15
N MET A 147 8.26 1.53 -14.50
CA MET A 147 6.88 1.97 -14.61
C MET A 147 6.10 1.21 -15.68
N ARG A 148 6.67 1.06 -16.87
CA ARG A 148 6.05 0.28 -17.96
C ARG A 148 5.90 -1.18 -17.57
N ALA A 149 6.85 -1.75 -16.83
CA ALA A 149 6.73 -3.12 -16.32
C ALA A 149 5.60 -3.20 -15.28
N LEU A 150 5.57 -2.31 -14.30
CA LEU A 150 4.54 -2.22 -13.27
C LEU A 150 3.13 -2.07 -13.86
N GLN A 151 2.98 -1.25 -14.90
CA GLN A 151 1.69 -1.01 -15.57
C GLN A 151 1.16 -2.24 -16.34
N LYS A 152 2.04 -3.18 -16.73
CA LYS A 152 1.65 -4.45 -17.36
C LYS A 152 1.18 -5.48 -16.34
N GLU A 153 1.49 -5.28 -15.08
CA GLU A 153 1.10 -6.18 -14.00
C GLU A 153 -0.38 -5.99 -13.62
N ASP A 154 -0.91 -7.02 -12.97
CA ASP A 154 -2.25 -6.96 -12.40
C ASP A 154 -2.35 -5.85 -11.33
N VAL A 155 -3.55 -5.26 -11.22
CA VAL A 155 -3.81 -4.16 -10.27
C VAL A 155 -3.43 -4.50 -8.83
N HIS A 156 -3.52 -5.77 -8.42
CA HIS A 156 -3.15 -6.20 -7.06
C HIS A 156 -1.65 -6.15 -6.84
N VAL A 157 -0.88 -6.60 -7.83
CA VAL A 157 0.59 -6.59 -7.83
C VAL A 157 1.09 -5.13 -7.74
N ARG A 158 0.42 -4.22 -8.48
CA ARG A 158 0.65 -2.77 -8.38
C ARG A 158 0.35 -2.21 -6.99
N LYS A 159 -0.76 -2.61 -6.35
CA LYS A 159 -1.10 -2.19 -4.98
C LYS A 159 -0.06 -2.62 -3.96
N VAL A 160 0.33 -3.90 -3.97
CA VAL A 160 1.33 -4.46 -3.05
C VAL A 160 2.67 -3.73 -3.19
N HIS A 161 3.06 -3.39 -4.42
CA HIS A 161 4.25 -2.58 -4.68
C HIS A 161 4.20 -1.23 -3.96
N TRP A 162 3.14 -0.45 -4.21
CA TRP A 162 2.95 0.86 -3.58
C TRP A 162 2.84 0.79 -2.06
N TYR A 163 2.22 -0.28 -1.55
CA TYR A 163 2.14 -0.54 -0.13
C TYR A 163 3.52 -0.76 0.50
N GLY A 164 4.38 -1.56 -0.14
CA GLY A 164 5.75 -1.78 0.31
C GLY A 164 6.55 -0.48 0.39
N ILE A 165 6.38 0.40 -0.60
CA ILE A 165 7.05 1.71 -0.66
C ILE A 165 6.66 2.60 0.52
N VAL A 166 5.35 2.73 0.73
CA VAL A 166 4.81 3.53 1.83
C VAL A 166 5.26 2.98 3.19
N THR A 167 5.31 1.65 3.32
CA THR A 167 5.82 0.99 4.52
C THR A 167 7.29 1.31 4.77
N ILE A 168 8.15 1.21 3.76
CA ILE A 168 9.59 1.54 3.89
C ILE A 168 9.75 3.00 4.32
N ALA A 169 9.08 3.93 3.65
CA ALA A 169 9.15 5.36 3.99
C ALA A 169 8.74 5.62 5.45
N GLN A 170 7.70 4.96 5.95
CA GLN A 170 7.29 5.12 7.34
C GLN A 170 8.23 4.45 8.35
N VAL A 171 8.77 3.27 8.02
CA VAL A 171 9.77 2.61 8.87
C VAL A 171 11.00 3.51 8.99
N ILE A 172 11.40 4.19 7.92
CA ILE A 172 12.45 5.20 7.93
C ILE A 172 12.04 6.38 8.80
N VAL A 173 10.85 6.94 8.61
CA VAL A 173 10.35 8.07 9.42
C VAL A 173 10.40 7.75 10.90
N LYS A 174 9.82 6.62 11.33
CA LYS A 174 9.82 6.27 12.75
C LYS A 174 11.21 5.89 13.26
N GLY A 175 11.90 4.99 12.56
CA GLY A 175 13.20 4.46 13.03
C GLY A 175 14.32 5.51 13.03
N VAL A 176 14.32 6.44 12.08
CA VAL A 176 15.36 7.47 11.97
C VAL A 176 15.03 8.70 12.79
N LEU A 177 13.82 9.24 12.68
CA LEU A 177 13.51 10.51 13.36
C LEU A 177 13.44 10.36 14.88
N ASP A 178 13.05 9.18 15.38
CA ASP A 178 13.00 8.93 16.83
C ASP A 178 14.43 8.92 17.43
N ASP A 179 15.42 8.36 16.73
CA ASP A 179 16.81 8.25 17.20
C ASP A 179 17.73 9.41 16.77
N ARG A 180 17.40 10.07 15.66
CA ARG A 180 18.18 11.13 15.01
C ARG A 180 17.27 12.31 14.65
N PRO A 181 16.77 13.06 15.65
CA PRO A 181 15.91 14.23 15.40
C PRO A 181 16.64 15.37 14.70
N ASP A 182 17.98 15.30 14.58
CA ASP A 182 18.80 16.24 13.82
C ASP A 182 18.79 16.00 12.31
N ILE A 183 18.18 14.90 11.85
CA ILE A 183 18.02 14.58 10.43
C ILE A 183 16.61 14.98 9.98
N SER A 184 16.52 15.84 8.97
CA SER A 184 15.28 16.05 8.23
C SER A 184 15.13 14.97 7.14
N LEU A 185 13.92 14.45 6.99
CA LEU A 185 13.57 13.59 5.86
C LEU A 185 12.83 14.40 4.79
N GLU A 186 13.19 14.17 3.53
CA GLU A 186 12.51 14.74 2.37
C GLU A 186 12.17 13.60 1.41
N VAL A 187 10.98 13.61 0.84
CA VAL A 187 10.59 12.64 -0.20
C VAL A 187 10.73 13.31 -1.56
N VAL A 188 11.50 12.68 -2.44
CA VAL A 188 11.74 13.11 -3.82
C VAL A 188 10.93 12.20 -4.75
N GLY A 189 10.37 12.80 -5.79
CA GLY A 189 9.51 12.11 -6.76
C GLY A 189 8.03 12.25 -6.48
N GLU A 190 7.22 11.89 -7.47
CA GLU A 190 5.77 11.93 -7.41
C GLU A 190 5.18 10.58 -7.83
N ILE A 191 4.02 10.22 -7.28
CA ILE A 191 3.25 9.09 -7.78
C ILE A 191 2.74 9.46 -9.19
N PRO A 192 3.04 8.66 -10.21
CA PRO A 192 2.49 8.88 -11.55
C PRO A 192 0.97 8.86 -11.53
N GLU A 193 0.33 9.74 -12.30
CA GLU A 193 -1.13 9.87 -12.29
C GLU A 193 -1.85 8.54 -12.60
N SER A 194 -1.27 7.71 -13.46
CA SER A 194 -1.79 6.37 -13.80
C SER A 194 -1.83 5.40 -12.61
N GLU A 195 -1.05 5.66 -11.56
CA GLU A 195 -0.90 4.82 -10.37
C GLU A 195 -1.67 5.33 -9.17
N VAL A 196 -2.22 6.54 -9.24
CA VAL A 196 -2.96 7.16 -8.15
C VAL A 196 -4.07 6.25 -7.62
N GLY A 197 -4.83 5.59 -8.51
CA GLY A 197 -5.87 4.63 -8.12
C GLY A 197 -5.33 3.40 -7.37
N SER A 198 -4.11 2.96 -7.67
CA SER A 198 -3.44 1.86 -6.97
C SER A 198 -3.03 2.26 -5.54
N VAL A 199 -2.68 3.53 -5.33
CA VAL A 199 -2.28 4.06 -4.01
C VAL A 199 -3.48 4.53 -3.17
N ALA A 200 -4.62 4.84 -3.79
CA ALA A 200 -5.81 5.37 -3.12
C ALA A 200 -6.31 4.50 -1.96
N HIS A 201 -6.10 3.19 -2.02
CA HIS A 201 -6.47 2.27 -0.94
C HIS A 201 -5.50 2.34 0.24
N VAL A 202 -4.22 2.58 -0.02
CA VAL A 202 -3.19 2.72 1.02
C VAL A 202 -3.43 4.00 1.81
N ALA A 203 -3.87 5.07 1.13
CA ALA A 203 -4.19 6.35 1.76
C ALA A 203 -5.45 6.33 2.65
N HIS A 204 -6.34 5.33 2.52
CA HIS A 204 -7.59 5.31 3.28
C HIS A 204 -7.41 4.65 4.66
N PRO A 205 -8.01 5.20 5.73
CA PRO A 205 -7.99 4.59 7.07
C PRO A 205 -8.94 3.39 7.27
N ASP A 206 -9.80 3.08 6.30
CA ASP A 206 -10.79 2.01 6.41
C ASP A 206 -10.33 0.72 5.70
N PRO A 207 -10.40 -0.46 6.35
CA PRO A 207 -10.03 -1.72 5.74
C PRO A 207 -10.99 -2.02 4.60
N VAL A 208 -10.49 -2.09 3.36
CA VAL A 208 -11.32 -2.34 2.18
C VAL A 208 -11.71 -3.83 2.16
N PRO A 209 -13.00 -4.20 2.33
CA PRO A 209 -13.38 -5.60 2.35
C PRO A 209 -13.57 -6.14 0.92
N ASP A 210 -12.87 -7.24 0.63
CA ASP A 210 -13.35 -8.41 -0.13
C ASP A 210 -13.09 -8.56 -1.64
N LEU A 211 -11.95 -8.16 -2.21
CA LEU A 211 -11.69 -8.50 -3.63
C LEU A 211 -10.26 -8.95 -3.96
N VAL A 212 -9.51 -9.49 -2.99
CA VAL A 212 -8.10 -9.89 -3.20
C VAL A 212 -7.94 -11.40 -3.05
N SER A 213 -7.16 -12.02 -3.94
CA SER A 213 -6.85 -13.46 -3.90
C SER A 213 -6.26 -13.87 -2.53
N GLU A 214 -6.62 -15.05 -2.03
CA GLU A 214 -6.23 -15.56 -0.69
C GLU A 214 -4.75 -15.37 -0.36
N ARG A 215 -3.86 -15.57 -1.34
CA ARG A 215 -2.40 -15.42 -1.16
C ARG A 215 -1.94 -13.97 -0.96
N CYS A 216 -2.60 -13.02 -1.61
CA CYS A 216 -2.31 -11.60 -1.38
C CYS A 216 -3.08 -11.09 -0.15
N TYR A 217 -4.21 -11.68 0.23
CA TYR A 217 -5.00 -11.29 1.40
C TYR A 217 -4.25 -11.50 2.73
N GLU A 218 -3.51 -12.60 2.85
CA GLU A 218 -2.67 -12.82 4.03
C GLU A 218 -1.55 -11.79 4.09
N LEU A 219 -0.87 -11.50 2.99
CA LEU A 219 0.25 -10.56 3.01
C LEU A 219 -0.22 -9.10 3.12
N ASP A 220 -1.20 -8.68 2.32
CA ASP A 220 -1.73 -7.32 2.26
C ASP A 220 -2.57 -7.01 3.50
N GLY A 221 -3.43 -7.94 3.94
CA GLY A 221 -4.24 -7.78 5.15
C GLY A 221 -3.48 -7.93 6.46
N LEU A 222 -2.38 -8.70 6.50
CA LEU A 222 -1.47 -8.75 7.65
C LEU A 222 -0.54 -7.54 7.64
N ALA A 223 -0.05 -7.12 6.47
CA ALA A 223 0.79 -5.94 6.35
C ALA A 223 -0.01 -4.68 6.70
N GLU A 224 -1.20 -4.47 6.13
CA GLU A 224 -2.10 -3.34 6.42
C GLU A 224 -2.51 -3.31 7.90
N ARG A 225 -2.88 -4.45 8.50
CA ARG A 225 -3.18 -4.52 9.95
C ARG A 225 -1.98 -4.24 10.82
N ASN A 226 -0.83 -4.88 10.54
CA ASN A 226 0.39 -4.66 11.31
C ASN A 226 0.86 -3.21 11.18
N TYR A 227 0.70 -2.65 9.99
CA TYR A 227 1.03 -1.27 9.72
C TYR A 227 0.13 -0.32 10.46
N ARG A 228 -1.20 -0.43 10.32
CA ARG A 228 -2.12 0.48 11.02
C ARG A 228 -1.97 0.37 12.54
N LYS A 229 -1.78 -0.84 13.07
CA LYS A 229 -1.53 -1.07 14.49
C LYS A 229 -0.25 -0.41 14.98
N ARG A 230 0.79 -0.31 14.14
CA ARG A 230 2.11 0.19 14.53
C ARG A 230 2.36 1.65 14.13
N PHE A 231 1.72 2.15 13.07
CA PHE A 231 2.06 3.40 12.40
C PHE A 231 0.95 4.45 12.30
N GLY A 232 -0.34 4.08 12.38
CA GLY A 232 -1.45 5.03 12.26
C GLY A 232 -1.82 5.37 10.79
N PRO A 233 -2.75 6.32 10.56
CA PRO A 233 -3.21 6.72 9.22
C PRO A 233 -2.17 7.60 8.46
N LEU A 234 -2.21 7.55 7.13
CA LEU A 234 -1.25 8.21 6.22
C LEU A 234 -1.45 9.71 6.00
N GLU A 235 -2.65 10.21 6.32
CA GLU A 235 -3.13 11.50 5.82
C GLU A 235 -2.41 12.72 6.43
N ASP A 236 -1.64 12.55 7.51
CA ASP A 236 -1.01 13.65 8.27
C ASP A 236 0.54 13.62 8.30
N GLY A 237 1.21 12.94 7.36
CA GLY A 237 2.66 12.63 7.47
C GLY A 237 3.59 13.17 6.37
N LEU A 238 4.87 12.76 6.43
CA LEU A 238 5.92 13.05 5.43
C LEU A 238 5.51 12.73 3.98
N LEU A 239 4.63 11.74 3.82
CA LEU A 239 4.08 11.32 2.53
C LEU A 239 2.88 12.17 2.07
N ALA A 240 2.42 13.15 2.84
CA ALA A 240 1.24 13.94 2.48
C ALA A 240 1.40 14.62 1.12
N LYS A 241 2.58 15.18 0.80
CA LYS A 241 2.84 15.74 -0.54
C LYS A 241 2.81 14.68 -1.64
N PHE A 242 3.39 13.51 -1.37
CA PHE A 242 3.42 12.36 -2.27
C PHE A 242 2.00 11.83 -2.54
N VAL A 243 1.15 11.82 -1.52
CA VAL A 243 -0.22 11.27 -1.54
C VAL A 243 -1.27 12.35 -1.84
N LYS A 244 -0.93 13.64 -1.87
CA LYS A 244 -1.90 14.74 -2.06
C LYS A 244 -2.70 14.61 -3.37
N LYS A 245 -2.02 14.26 -4.46
CA LYS A 245 -2.70 14.01 -5.76
C LYS A 245 -3.67 12.83 -5.67
N VAL A 246 -3.35 11.82 -4.86
CA VAL A 246 -4.23 10.68 -4.58
C VAL A 246 -5.45 11.13 -3.77
N THR A 247 -5.25 12.03 -2.81
CA THR A 247 -6.36 12.55 -2.00
C THR A 247 -7.37 13.37 -2.80
N GLU A 248 -6.96 13.99 -3.89
CA GLU A 248 -7.80 14.87 -4.70
C GLU A 248 -8.42 14.17 -5.92
N SER A 249 -8.01 12.93 -6.20
CA SER A 249 -8.34 12.22 -7.44
C SER A 249 -9.82 11.85 -7.59
N PRO A 250 -10.37 11.84 -8.82
CA PRO A 250 -11.71 11.34 -9.11
C PRO A 250 -11.91 9.88 -8.67
N GLU A 251 -10.89 9.04 -8.82
CA GLU A 251 -10.92 7.64 -8.40
C GLU A 251 -11.10 7.52 -6.89
N ARG A 252 -10.43 8.36 -6.08
CA ARG A 252 -10.65 8.38 -4.62
C ARG A 252 -12.08 8.77 -4.29
N ARG A 253 -12.65 9.77 -4.98
CA ARG A 253 -14.06 10.15 -4.79
C ARG A 253 -15.00 9.01 -5.14
N GLU A 254 -14.68 8.24 -6.18
CA GLU A 254 -15.47 7.08 -6.58
C GLU A 254 -15.35 5.93 -5.56
N ILE A 255 -14.14 5.60 -5.11
CA ILE A 255 -13.90 4.59 -4.06
C ILE A 255 -14.65 4.96 -2.77
N ALA A 256 -14.57 6.23 -2.33
CA ALA A 256 -15.29 6.71 -1.16
C ALA A 256 -16.82 6.61 -1.33
N ARG A 257 -17.34 6.92 -2.53
CA ARG A 257 -18.77 6.73 -2.85
C ARG A 257 -19.16 5.25 -2.75
N TRP A 258 -18.38 4.34 -3.33
CA TRP A 258 -18.65 2.90 -3.26
C TRP A 258 -18.59 2.37 -1.82
N ALA A 259 -17.62 2.80 -1.03
CA ALA A 259 -17.53 2.45 0.39
C ALA A 259 -18.77 2.90 1.16
N LYS A 260 -19.25 4.13 0.92
CA LYS A 260 -20.48 4.66 1.53
C LYS A 260 -21.73 3.88 1.11
N ILE A 261 -21.85 3.52 -0.18
CA ILE A 261 -22.95 2.69 -0.68
C ILE A 261 -22.93 1.30 -0.04
N LYS A 262 -21.76 0.65 0.04
CA LYS A 262 -21.60 -0.68 0.65
C LYS A 262 -21.89 -0.64 2.15
N GLY A 263 -21.42 0.39 2.85
CA GLY A 263 -21.71 0.64 4.26
C GLY A 263 -23.21 0.80 4.53
N LYS A 264 -23.91 1.58 3.68
CA LYS A 264 -25.37 1.72 3.75
C LYS A 264 -26.07 0.38 3.52
N LYS A 265 -25.73 -0.36 2.46
CA LYS A 265 -26.30 -1.69 2.19
C LYS A 265 -26.11 -2.66 3.36
N LYS A 266 -24.94 -2.67 4.00
CA LYS A 266 -24.66 -3.51 5.17
C LYS A 266 -25.50 -3.13 6.38
N LYS A 267 -25.70 -1.82 6.62
CA LYS A 267 -26.57 -1.29 7.67
C LYS A 267 -28.03 -1.69 7.41
N ASP A 268 -28.53 -1.47 6.20
CA ASP A 268 -29.91 -1.80 5.81
C ASP A 268 -30.18 -3.32 5.94
N LEU A 269 -29.20 -4.15 5.58
CA LEU A 269 -29.29 -5.61 5.75
C LEU A 269 -29.37 -6.00 7.23
N LYS A 270 -28.58 -5.36 8.09
CA LYS A 270 -28.60 -5.60 9.54
C LYS A 270 -29.95 -5.20 10.16
N GLU A 271 -30.48 -4.05 9.77
CA GLU A 271 -31.80 -3.58 10.20
C GLU A 271 -32.93 -4.49 9.70
N THR A 272 -32.85 -4.97 8.45
CA THR A 272 -33.82 -5.91 7.88
C THR A 272 -33.82 -7.24 8.63
N ARG A 273 -32.62 -7.77 8.94
CA ARG A 273 -32.48 -8.99 9.76
C ARG A 273 -33.06 -8.78 11.16
N GLN A 274 -32.80 -7.64 11.79
CA GLN A 274 -33.33 -7.31 13.10
C GLN A 274 -34.86 -7.26 13.09
N LYS A 275 -35.46 -6.55 12.13
CA LYS A 275 -36.92 -6.50 11.93
C LYS A 275 -37.52 -7.90 11.71
N MET A 276 -36.87 -8.76 10.93
CA MET A 276 -37.33 -10.14 10.76
C MET A 276 -37.33 -10.94 12.07
N ILE A 277 -36.34 -10.72 12.95
CA ILE A 277 -36.28 -11.36 14.27
C ILE A 277 -37.42 -10.86 15.16
N GLU A 278 -37.64 -9.54 15.20
CA GLU A 278 -38.72 -8.91 15.98
C GLU A 278 -40.11 -9.32 15.48
N THR A 279 -40.32 -9.40 14.16
CA THR A 279 -41.56 -9.91 13.58
C THR A 279 -41.77 -11.39 13.90
N LYS A 280 -40.72 -12.23 13.87
CA LYS A 280 -40.82 -13.64 14.26
C LYS A 280 -41.13 -13.84 15.74
N ALA A 281 -40.62 -12.96 16.60
CA ALA A 281 -40.91 -12.96 18.03
C ALA A 281 -42.35 -12.53 18.30
N SER A 282 -42.80 -11.42 17.71
CA SER A 282 -44.15 -10.86 17.91
C SER A 282 -45.28 -11.71 17.33
N THR A 283 -45.05 -12.39 16.20
CA THR A 283 -46.06 -13.28 15.59
C THR A 283 -46.22 -14.63 16.30
N GLY A 284 -45.43 -14.91 17.33
CA GLY A 284 -45.43 -16.22 18.01
C GLY A 284 -45.05 -17.38 17.09
N LEU A 285 -44.51 -17.10 15.90
CA LEU A 285 -44.13 -18.10 14.90
C LEU A 285 -43.01 -18.99 15.42
N GLY A 286 -42.07 -18.42 16.18
CA GLY A 286 -41.02 -19.20 16.85
C GLY A 286 -41.60 -20.22 17.84
N THR A 287 -42.53 -19.78 18.68
CA THR A 287 -43.22 -20.62 19.67
C THR A 287 -44.07 -21.69 19.01
N ARG A 288 -44.85 -21.32 17.97
CA ARG A 288 -45.67 -22.28 17.20
C ARG A 288 -44.83 -23.31 16.44
N VAL A 289 -43.70 -22.92 15.84
CA VAL A 289 -42.81 -23.87 15.17
C VAL A 289 -42.10 -24.78 16.18
N ALA A 290 -41.69 -24.25 17.33
CA ALA A 290 -41.12 -25.05 18.42
C ALA A 290 -42.16 -26.04 18.98
N GLU A 291 -43.41 -25.60 19.15
CA GLU A 291 -44.52 -26.42 19.62
C GLU A 291 -44.89 -27.50 18.59
N LEU A 292 -44.95 -27.18 17.29
CA LEU A 292 -45.15 -28.18 16.23
C LEU A 292 -44.01 -29.20 16.17
N ARG A 293 -42.76 -28.77 16.38
CA ARG A 293 -41.61 -29.70 16.49
C ARG A 293 -41.68 -30.57 17.74
N ARG A 294 -42.15 -30.00 18.85
CA ARG A 294 -42.37 -30.72 20.10
C ARG A 294 -43.47 -31.76 19.92
N LEU A 295 -44.62 -31.38 19.37
CA LEU A 295 -45.73 -32.30 19.05
C LEU A 295 -45.34 -33.37 18.02
N ALA A 296 -44.44 -33.06 17.08
CA ALA A 296 -43.90 -34.06 16.16
C ALA A 296 -42.94 -35.04 16.83
N LYS A 297 -42.19 -34.60 17.85
CA LYS A 297 -41.31 -35.45 18.68
C LYS A 297 -42.06 -36.25 19.74
N GLU A 298 -43.09 -35.65 20.33
CA GLU A 298 -43.96 -36.22 21.36
C GLU A 298 -45.18 -36.94 20.76
N GLY A 299 -45.24 -37.06 19.43
CA GLY A 299 -46.37 -37.69 18.75
C GLY A 299 -46.63 -39.11 19.29
N PRO A 300 -47.90 -39.51 19.50
CA PRO A 300 -48.34 -40.78 20.12
C PRO A 300 -48.14 -42.00 19.21
N TRP A 301 -47.09 -42.01 18.40
CA TRP A 301 -46.83 -43.04 17.40
C TRP A 301 -46.06 -44.23 17.98
N SER A 302 -45.85 -44.30 19.29
CA SER A 302 -45.19 -45.41 19.97
C SER A 302 -46.12 -46.30 20.81
N SER A 303 -47.45 -46.25 20.62
CA SER A 303 -48.33 -47.26 21.23
C SER A 303 -49.38 -47.76 20.24
N GLU A 304 -49.24 -49.02 19.83
CA GLU A 304 -50.12 -49.84 19.01
C GLU A 304 -51.52 -50.11 19.63
N GLY A 305 -52.06 -49.21 20.45
CA GLY A 305 -53.31 -49.43 21.18
C GLY A 305 -54.54 -48.85 20.51
N ASN A 306 -55.32 -49.70 19.82
CA ASN A 306 -56.74 -49.54 19.48
C ASN A 306 -57.13 -48.51 18.41
N ALA A 307 -56.89 -48.88 17.14
CA ALA A 307 -57.40 -48.23 15.94
C ALA A 307 -58.77 -48.77 15.47
N THR A 308 -59.67 -49.20 16.37
CA THR A 308 -60.96 -49.83 16.00
C THR A 308 -62.21 -49.02 16.35
N THR A 309 -62.10 -47.86 17.00
CA THR A 309 -63.26 -47.00 17.24
C THR A 309 -63.47 -46.01 16.09
N ALA A 310 -64.73 -45.86 15.63
CA ALA A 310 -65.11 -44.97 14.53
C ALA A 310 -64.67 -43.50 14.76
N ASP A 311 -64.55 -43.08 16.01
CA ASP A 311 -64.05 -41.76 16.40
C ASP A 311 -62.53 -41.58 16.19
N GLY A 312 -61.75 -42.65 16.35
CA GLY A 312 -60.32 -42.65 16.05
C GLY A 312 -60.05 -42.41 14.56
N ALA A 313 -60.86 -43.01 13.69
CA ALA A 313 -60.76 -42.82 12.24
C ALA A 313 -61.13 -41.39 11.80
N LYS A 314 -62.15 -40.77 12.41
CA LYS A 314 -62.51 -39.36 12.16
C LYS A 314 -61.39 -38.41 12.60
N ARG A 315 -60.84 -38.58 13.80
CA ARG A 315 -59.72 -37.76 14.28
C ARG A 315 -58.48 -37.88 13.40
N ARG A 316 -58.16 -39.08 12.91
CA ARG A 316 -57.03 -39.31 12.00
C ARG A 316 -57.19 -38.53 10.69
N LYS A 317 -58.37 -38.55 10.09
CA LYS A 317 -58.66 -37.78 8.86
C LYS A 317 -58.58 -36.27 9.06
N VAL A 318 -59.00 -35.76 10.22
CA VAL A 318 -58.87 -34.32 10.54
C VAL A 318 -57.39 -33.92 10.68
N LEU A 319 -56.60 -34.70 11.42
CA LEU A 319 -55.17 -34.43 11.60
C LEU A 319 -54.37 -34.55 10.30
N GLU A 320 -54.73 -35.50 9.43
CA GLU A 320 -54.09 -35.66 8.12
C GLU A 320 -54.37 -34.45 7.21
N LYS A 321 -55.61 -33.95 7.20
CA LYS A 321 -55.98 -32.73 6.48
C LYS A 321 -55.28 -31.48 7.02
N GLU A 322 -55.12 -31.36 8.34
CA GLU A 322 -54.35 -30.27 8.96
C GLU A 322 -52.85 -30.36 8.62
N ARG A 323 -52.29 -31.58 8.57
CA ARG A 323 -50.91 -31.83 8.18
C ARG A 323 -50.66 -31.44 6.72
N GLU A 324 -51.56 -31.81 5.82
CA GLU A 324 -51.49 -31.39 4.41
C GLU A 324 -51.58 -29.86 4.27
N GLY A 325 -52.51 -29.22 4.98
CA GLY A 325 -52.63 -27.76 5.00
C GLY A 325 -51.37 -27.05 5.51
N LEU A 326 -50.73 -27.59 6.55
CA LEU A 326 -49.45 -27.09 7.07
C LEU A 326 -48.29 -27.32 6.09
N GLY A 327 -48.25 -28.48 5.43
CA GLY A 327 -47.25 -28.78 4.40
C GLY A 327 -47.26 -27.75 3.26
N THR A 328 -48.45 -27.42 2.75
CA THR A 328 -48.64 -26.44 1.68
C THR A 328 -48.20 -25.03 2.11
N ARG A 329 -48.56 -24.59 3.33
CA ARG A 329 -48.15 -23.26 3.83
C ARG A 329 -46.63 -23.16 4.06
N VAL A 330 -45.99 -24.23 4.53
CA VAL A 330 -44.53 -24.28 4.68
C VAL A 330 -43.83 -24.25 3.32
N ALA A 331 -44.36 -24.95 2.31
CA ALA A 331 -43.84 -24.94 0.96
C ALA A 331 -43.93 -23.53 0.33
N GLU A 332 -45.05 -22.84 0.52
CA GLU A 332 -45.24 -21.48 0.01
C GLU A 332 -44.29 -20.47 0.68
N LEU A 333 -44.09 -20.56 1.99
CA LEU A 333 -43.12 -19.73 2.71
C LEU A 333 -41.67 -19.99 2.25
N LYS A 334 -41.30 -21.26 2.00
CA LYS A 334 -40.00 -21.60 1.42
C LYS A 334 -39.83 -21.03 0.00
N LYS A 335 -40.89 -21.05 -0.81
CA LYS A 335 -40.90 -20.45 -2.16
C LYS A 335 -40.63 -18.94 -2.10
N ARG A 336 -41.37 -18.20 -1.27
CA ARG A 336 -41.17 -16.74 -1.09
C ARG A 336 -39.77 -16.39 -0.57
N ALA A 337 -39.23 -17.20 0.34
CA ALA A 337 -37.86 -17.01 0.83
C ALA A 337 -36.80 -17.22 -0.27
N ARG A 338 -37.00 -18.19 -1.17
CA ARG A 338 -36.13 -18.41 -2.33
C ARG A 338 -36.22 -17.29 -3.35
N GLU A 339 -37.43 -16.80 -3.64
CA GLU A 339 -37.65 -15.67 -4.54
C GLU A 339 -36.94 -14.40 -4.04
N ALA A 340 -37.05 -14.09 -2.75
CA ALA A 340 -36.32 -12.97 -2.13
C ALA A 340 -34.79 -13.14 -2.16
N THR A 341 -34.30 -14.38 -2.11
CA THR A 341 -32.85 -14.68 -2.21
C THR A 341 -32.38 -14.58 -3.68
N TRP A 342 -33.23 -14.96 -4.63
CA TRP A 342 -32.93 -14.88 -6.06
C TRP A 342 -32.88 -13.43 -6.57
N GLU A 343 -33.74 -12.54 -6.08
CA GLU A 343 -33.64 -11.10 -6.37
C GLU A 343 -32.32 -10.49 -5.90
N PHE A 344 -31.76 -11.02 -4.80
CA PHE A 344 -30.46 -10.64 -4.27
C PHE A 344 -29.29 -11.15 -5.14
N GLU A 345 -29.35 -12.39 -5.61
CA GLU A 345 -28.34 -12.98 -6.49
C GLU A 345 -28.41 -12.43 -7.93
N GLY A 346 -29.62 -12.16 -8.44
CA GLY A 346 -29.85 -11.52 -9.73
C GLY A 346 -29.25 -10.11 -9.79
N SER A 347 -29.35 -9.34 -8.70
CA SER A 347 -28.71 -8.03 -8.59
C SER A 347 -27.17 -8.10 -8.65
N ALA A 348 -26.56 -9.14 -8.07
CA ALA A 348 -25.12 -9.37 -8.15
C ALA A 348 -24.68 -9.78 -9.57
N THR A 349 -25.53 -10.52 -10.29
CA THR A 349 -25.28 -10.95 -11.67
C THR A 349 -25.36 -9.77 -12.65
N ILE A 350 -26.31 -8.85 -12.45
CA ILE A 350 -26.41 -7.58 -13.21
C ILE A 350 -25.19 -6.70 -12.94
N GLU A 351 -24.69 -6.64 -11.70
CA GLU A 351 -23.47 -5.91 -11.36
C GLU A 351 -22.24 -6.48 -12.08
N HIS A 352 -22.16 -7.80 -12.25
CA HIS A 352 -21.09 -8.47 -12.98
C HIS A 352 -21.20 -8.24 -14.51
N ALA A 353 -22.41 -8.20 -15.05
CA ALA A 353 -22.66 -7.89 -16.47
C ALA A 353 -22.31 -6.43 -16.81
N VAL A 354 -22.69 -5.47 -15.96
CA VAL A 354 -22.34 -4.04 -16.13
C VAL A 354 -20.83 -3.82 -16.02
N LYS A 355 -20.14 -4.54 -15.13
CA LYS A 355 -18.67 -4.50 -15.04
C LYS A 355 -17.99 -5.10 -16.28
N ARG A 356 -18.59 -6.12 -16.90
CA ARG A 356 -18.08 -6.73 -18.15
C ARG A 356 -18.28 -5.81 -19.35
N GLN A 357 -19.40 -5.09 -19.40
CA GLN A 357 -19.73 -4.16 -20.48
C GLN A 357 -18.90 -2.86 -20.45
N ARG A 358 -18.28 -2.52 -19.30
CA ARG A 358 -17.32 -1.40 -19.18
C ARG A 358 -15.87 -1.79 -19.47
N ARG A 359 -15.58 -3.08 -19.64
CA ARG A 359 -14.24 -3.62 -19.94
C ARG A 359 -14.04 -3.91 -21.43
N ASN A 360 -15.12 -3.94 -22.19
CA ASN A 360 -15.12 -3.82 -23.64
C ASN A 360 -15.37 -2.34 -23.99
#